data_AF-A0A239GGX7-F1
#
_entry.id   AF-A0A239GGX7-F1
#
_cell.length_a   1.000
_cell.length_b   1.000
_cell.length_c   1.000
_cell.angle_alpha   90.00
_cell.angle_beta   90.00
_cell.angle_gamma   90.00
#
_symmetry.space_group_name_H-M   'P 1'
#
loop_
_entity.id
_entity.type
_entity.pdbx_description
1 polymer ?
#
loop_
_entity_poly.entity_id
_entity_poly.type
_entity_poly.pdbx_seq_one_letter_code
_entity_poly.pdbx_strand_id
1 'polypeptide(L)'
;MRLSDDLAARRRLYAFPLATAPALLVIDIPRRYAGSGLLLGRYYPVIAETIDEVAEFERFLAAERPTPVPPDLLDLRPSARWAGTITFFEYRPPEPDWPWVLLCHWPADLASRAGRGTDMLARGAYTIEAFASRRMLLAHMMEFIAILGHDVDLRIVNPNTEIAGHA
;
A
#
# COMPACT_ATOMS: atom_id res chain seq x y z
N MET A 1 4.29 18.67 -19.20
CA MET A 1 4.53 18.55 -17.74
C MET A 1 4.58 17.08 -17.33
N ARG A 2 5.47 16.68 -16.42
CA ARG A 2 5.54 15.32 -15.87
C ARG A 2 4.94 15.31 -14.46
N LEU A 3 4.28 14.23 -14.07
CA LEU A 3 3.77 14.11 -12.70
C LEU A 3 4.93 14.03 -11.70
N SER A 4 6.07 13.44 -12.11
CA SER A 4 7.31 13.38 -11.33
C SER A 4 7.91 14.73 -10.97
N ASP A 5 7.51 15.81 -11.67
CA ASP A 5 8.04 17.15 -11.45
C ASP A 5 7.12 17.98 -10.54
N ASP A 6 5.92 17.45 -10.23
CA ASP A 6 4.89 18.17 -9.49
C ASP A 6 4.11 17.28 -8.51
N LEU A 7 2.97 16.69 -8.92
CA LEU A 7 2.10 15.88 -8.07
C LEU A 7 2.84 14.75 -7.35
N ALA A 8 3.78 14.10 -8.03
CA ALA A 8 4.57 12.98 -7.54
C ALA A 8 6.06 13.33 -7.34
N ALA A 9 6.37 14.62 -7.17
CA ALA A 9 7.74 15.10 -6.97
C ALA A 9 8.40 14.47 -5.73
N ARG A 10 7.63 14.30 -4.66
CA ARG A 10 8.05 13.61 -3.46
C ARG A 10 7.36 12.24 -3.39
N ARG A 11 8.13 11.19 -3.64
CA ARG A 11 7.66 9.81 -3.53
C ARG A 11 8.75 8.90 -2.96
N ARG A 12 8.35 7.83 -2.30
CA ARG A 12 9.25 6.82 -1.78
C ARG A 12 8.72 5.42 -2.03
N LEU A 13 9.66 4.53 -2.35
CA LEU A 13 9.41 3.11 -2.43
C LEU A 13 9.60 2.49 -1.05
N TYR A 14 8.54 1.88 -0.54
CA TYR A 14 8.57 0.95 0.56
C TYR A 14 8.78 -0.43 -0.06
N ALA A 15 10.02 -0.91 0.05
CA ALA A 15 10.45 -2.14 -0.62
C ALA A 15 9.67 -3.36 -0.14
N PHE A 16 9.64 -4.39 -0.98
CA PHE A 16 9.03 -5.69 -0.72
C PHE A 16 9.55 -6.27 0.62
N PRO A 17 8.74 -6.34 1.70
CA PRO A 17 9.22 -6.88 2.97
C PRO A 17 9.45 -8.39 2.90
N LEU A 18 8.79 -9.07 1.94
CA LEU A 18 8.98 -10.48 1.55
C LEU A 18 8.63 -10.64 0.07
N ALA A 19 9.06 -11.74 -0.56
CA ALA A 19 8.67 -12.07 -1.94
C ALA A 19 7.14 -12.16 -2.14
N THR A 20 6.40 -12.53 -1.08
CA THR A 20 4.93 -12.66 -1.08
C THR A 20 4.18 -11.35 -0.78
N ALA A 21 4.87 -10.32 -0.31
CA ALA A 21 4.30 -9.00 -0.08
C ALA A 21 4.52 -8.11 -1.31
N PRO A 22 3.59 -7.22 -1.68
CA PRO A 22 3.87 -6.21 -2.70
C PRO A 22 4.84 -5.14 -2.16
N ALA A 23 5.34 -4.28 -3.04
CA ALA A 23 5.92 -3.00 -2.66
C ALA A 23 4.84 -1.92 -2.63
N LEU A 24 5.09 -0.85 -1.89
CA LEU A 24 4.25 0.34 -1.91
C LEU A 24 5.06 1.53 -2.41
N LEU A 25 4.62 2.15 -3.50
CA LEU A 25 5.12 3.47 -3.86
C LEU A 25 4.18 4.51 -3.22
N VAL A 26 4.69 5.27 -2.27
CA VAL A 26 3.89 6.28 -1.56
C VAL A 26 4.29 7.65 -2.06
N ILE A 27 3.31 8.44 -2.46
CA ILE A 27 3.46 9.82 -2.93
C ILE A 27 3.03 10.76 -1.80
N ASP A 28 3.89 11.72 -1.47
CA ASP A 28 3.58 12.86 -0.61
C ASP A 28 2.92 13.95 -1.46
N ILE A 29 1.59 13.98 -1.43
CA ILE A 29 0.78 14.83 -2.30
C ILE A 29 0.92 16.30 -1.88
N PRO A 30 1.27 17.21 -2.82
CA PRO A 30 1.34 18.64 -2.52
C PRO A 30 0.05 19.16 -1.90
N ARG A 31 0.16 20.09 -0.92
CA ARG A 31 -0.98 20.61 -0.15
C ARG A 31 -2.19 21.07 -0.97
N ARG A 32 -1.97 21.60 -2.18
CA ARG A 32 -3.04 22.04 -3.09
C ARG A 32 -3.93 20.91 -3.63
N TYR A 33 -3.46 19.66 -3.54
CA TYR A 33 -4.17 18.44 -3.93
C TYR A 33 -4.48 17.54 -2.73
N ALA A 34 -4.11 17.96 -1.51
CA ALA A 34 -4.35 17.19 -0.29
C ALA A 34 -5.84 17.16 0.08
N GLY A 35 -6.29 16.09 0.73
CA GLY A 35 -7.71 15.89 1.05
C GLY A 35 -7.97 14.64 1.86
N SER A 36 -9.19 14.49 2.38
CA SER A 36 -9.60 13.42 3.29
C SER A 36 -9.58 12.01 2.68
N GLY A 37 -9.59 11.89 1.35
CA GLY A 37 -9.44 10.61 0.65
C GLY A 37 -8.01 10.07 0.60
N LEU A 38 -7.03 10.83 1.10
CA LEU A 38 -5.63 10.42 1.17
C LEU A 38 -5.28 9.90 2.55
N LEU A 39 -4.30 8.99 2.61
CA LEU A 39 -3.77 8.48 3.87
C LEU A 39 -3.15 9.62 4.68
N LEU A 40 -3.57 9.77 5.94
CA LEU A 40 -3.24 10.92 6.80
C LEU A 40 -3.50 12.28 6.12
N GLY A 41 -4.46 12.34 5.20
CA GLY A 41 -4.84 13.54 4.46
C GLY A 41 -3.81 14.01 3.43
N ARG A 42 -2.70 13.30 3.21
CA ARG A 42 -1.61 13.75 2.32
C ARG A 42 -0.89 12.67 1.52
N TYR A 43 -1.00 11.40 1.90
CA TYR A 43 -0.27 10.32 1.25
C TYR A 43 -1.15 9.53 0.31
N TYR A 44 -0.68 9.36 -0.92
CA TYR A 44 -1.30 8.49 -1.91
C TYR A 44 -0.46 7.22 -2.07
N PRO A 45 -0.96 6.04 -1.66
CA PRO A 45 -0.25 4.79 -1.85
C PRO A 45 -0.57 4.17 -3.20
N VAL A 46 0.43 3.52 -3.80
CA VAL A 46 0.28 2.71 -5.01
C VAL A 46 0.85 1.32 -4.72
N ILE A 47 0.04 0.29 -4.95
CA ILE A 47 0.44 -1.11 -4.74
C ILE A 47 1.08 -1.64 -6.01
N ALA A 48 2.35 -2.03 -5.92
CA ALA A 48 3.09 -2.68 -7.01
C ALA A 48 3.48 -4.10 -6.58
N GLU A 49 2.95 -5.10 -7.27
CA GLU A 49 3.19 -6.50 -6.95
C GLU A 49 4.50 -7.03 -7.54
N THR A 50 5.03 -6.38 -8.56
CA THR A 50 6.28 -6.77 -9.22
C THR A 50 7.21 -5.58 -9.43
N ILE A 51 8.50 -5.87 -9.65
CA ILE A 51 9.49 -4.84 -10.02
C ILE A 51 9.12 -4.18 -11.35
N ASP A 52 8.54 -4.94 -12.28
CA ASP A 52 8.07 -4.41 -13.56
C ASP A 52 6.93 -3.41 -13.39
N GLU A 53 6.02 -3.65 -12.44
CA GLU A 53 4.97 -2.68 -12.09
C GLU A 53 5.54 -1.40 -11.49
N VAL A 54 6.57 -1.50 -10.65
CA VAL A 54 7.29 -0.31 -10.15
C VAL A 54 7.89 0.49 -11.31
N ALA A 55 8.59 -0.18 -12.23
CA ALA A 55 9.21 0.45 -13.39
C ALA A 55 8.18 1.03 -14.38
N GLU A 56 7.06 0.35 -14.59
CA GLU A 56 5.91 0.82 -15.37
C GLU A 56 5.35 2.12 -14.78
N PHE A 57 5.14 2.14 -13.47
CA PHE A 57 4.58 3.30 -12.80
C PHE A 57 5.54 4.50 -12.81
N GLU A 58 6.84 4.28 -12.59
CA GLU A 58 7.85 5.33 -12.71
C GLU A 58 7.90 5.93 -14.12
N ARG A 59 7.81 5.10 -15.17
CA ARG A 59 7.68 5.59 -16.56
C ARG A 59 6.40 6.39 -16.75
N PHE A 60 5.29 5.95 -16.17
CA PHE A 60 4.04 6.71 -16.20
C PHE A 60 4.20 8.07 -15.54
N LEU A 61 4.83 8.18 -14.37
CA LEU A 61 5.04 9.47 -13.70
C LEU A 61 5.94 10.41 -14.52
N ALA A 62 6.95 9.87 -15.20
CA ALA A 62 7.92 10.63 -16.00
C ALA A 62 7.41 10.99 -17.41
N ALA A 63 6.31 10.41 -17.88
CA ALA A 63 5.76 10.73 -19.18
C ALA A 63 5.24 12.18 -19.24
N GLU A 64 5.56 12.86 -20.34
CA GLU A 64 5.12 14.23 -20.55
C GLU A 64 3.66 14.30 -20.97
N ARG A 65 2.90 15.19 -20.34
CA ARG A 65 1.47 15.39 -20.60
C ARG A 65 1.09 16.87 -20.66
N PRO A 66 0.03 17.22 -21.40
CA PRO A 66 -0.49 18.59 -21.44
C PRO A 66 -1.21 18.98 -20.13
N THR A 67 -1.82 18.02 -19.43
CA THR A 67 -2.56 18.24 -18.17
C THR A 67 -2.20 17.20 -17.12
N PRO A 68 -2.31 17.53 -15.81
CA PRO A 68 -2.21 16.53 -14.75
C PRO A 68 -3.33 15.49 -14.85
N VAL A 69 -3.00 14.24 -14.53
CA VAL A 69 -3.94 13.12 -14.41
C VAL A 69 -3.73 12.44 -13.06
N PRO A 70 -4.74 11.76 -12.49
CA PRO A 70 -4.56 10.97 -11.28
C PRO A 70 -3.44 9.93 -11.44
N PRO A 71 -2.69 9.62 -10.36
CA PRO A 71 -1.62 8.63 -10.39
C PRO A 71 -2.15 7.20 -10.13
N ASP A 72 -3.26 6.83 -10.78
CA ASP A 72 -4.07 5.64 -10.49
C ASP A 72 -3.83 4.45 -11.43
N LEU A 73 -2.75 4.48 -12.24
CA LEU A 73 -2.45 3.49 -13.29
C LEU A 73 -2.58 2.02 -12.81
N LEU A 74 -2.17 1.75 -11.57
CA LEU A 74 -2.16 0.39 -11.00
C LEU A 74 -3.36 0.10 -10.10
N ASP A 75 -4.16 1.09 -9.74
CA ASP A 75 -5.21 0.94 -8.73
C ASP A 75 -6.36 0.05 -9.21
N LEU A 76 -6.66 0.14 -10.52
CA LEU A 76 -7.69 -0.66 -11.18
C LEU A 76 -7.20 -2.05 -11.59
N ARG A 77 -5.91 -2.35 -11.45
CA ARG A 77 -5.35 -3.65 -11.84
C ARG A 77 -5.64 -4.66 -10.72
N PRO A 78 -6.29 -5.81 -10.99
CA PRO A 78 -6.49 -6.82 -9.97
C PRO A 78 -5.17 -7.31 -9.36
N SER A 79 -5.22 -7.76 -8.11
CA SER A 79 -4.14 -8.54 -7.49
C SER A 79 -3.92 -9.84 -8.26
N ALA A 80 -2.67 -10.16 -8.57
CA ALA A 80 -2.26 -11.47 -9.06
C ALA A 80 -1.77 -12.38 -7.92
N ARG A 81 -1.69 -11.86 -6.69
CA ARG A 81 -1.24 -12.59 -5.51
C ARG A 81 -2.42 -13.29 -4.84
N TRP A 82 -2.14 -14.47 -4.31
CA TRP A 82 -3.10 -15.25 -3.54
C TRP A 82 -2.85 -15.12 -2.04
N ALA A 83 -3.93 -14.99 -1.27
CA ALA A 83 -3.94 -15.10 0.18
C ALA A 83 -4.87 -16.24 0.60
N GLY A 84 -4.33 -17.21 1.35
CA GLY A 84 -5.15 -18.21 2.04
C GLY A 84 -5.70 -17.74 3.38
N THR A 85 -5.17 -16.63 3.88
CA THR A 85 -5.40 -16.11 5.23
C THR A 85 -5.32 -14.59 5.23
N ILE A 86 -6.00 -13.91 6.15
CA ILE A 86 -5.81 -12.46 6.30
C ILE A 86 -4.37 -12.21 6.72
N THR A 87 -3.62 -11.50 5.87
CA THR A 87 -2.20 -11.24 6.08
C THR A 87 -1.95 -9.75 6.25
N PHE A 88 -1.40 -9.36 7.39
CA PHE A 88 -0.94 -8.01 7.65
C PHE A 88 0.54 -7.87 7.31
N PHE A 89 0.88 -6.85 6.53
CA PHE A 89 2.24 -6.45 6.22
C PHE A 89 2.52 -5.09 6.87
N GLU A 90 3.51 -5.06 7.76
CA GLU A 90 4.00 -3.83 8.38
C GLU A 90 5.09 -3.22 7.47
N TYR A 91 4.87 -2.00 6.99
CA TYR A 91 5.84 -1.27 6.20
C TYR A 91 6.45 -0.14 7.04
N ARG A 92 7.76 -0.25 7.27
CA ARG A 92 8.57 0.79 7.91
C ARG A 92 8.80 1.96 6.96
N PRO A 93 8.71 3.22 7.42
CA PRO A 93 9.07 4.36 6.60
C PRO A 93 10.53 4.29 6.14
N PRO A 94 10.81 4.51 4.84
CA PRO A 94 12.17 4.47 4.30
C PRO A 94 13.00 5.68 4.73
N GLU A 95 12.36 6.78 5.12
CA GLU A 95 13.00 8.01 5.59
C GLU A 95 12.23 8.61 6.77
N PRO A 96 12.85 9.50 7.58
CA PRO A 96 12.14 10.30 8.57
C PRO A 96 10.94 11.05 7.96
N ASP A 97 9.91 11.31 8.77
CA ASP A 97 8.67 12.01 8.42
C ASP A 97 7.73 11.32 7.41
N TRP A 98 8.14 10.17 6.88
CA TRP A 98 7.26 9.28 6.12
C TRP A 98 6.42 8.39 7.05
N PRO A 99 5.21 7.97 6.65
CA PRO A 99 4.31 7.23 7.52
C PRO A 99 4.73 5.78 7.65
N TRP A 100 4.33 5.16 8.77
CA TRP A 100 4.20 3.72 8.84
C TRP A 100 2.97 3.31 8.05
N VAL A 101 3.03 2.21 7.31
CA VAL A 101 1.90 1.74 6.51
C VAL A 101 1.56 0.31 6.89
N LEU A 102 0.28 0.04 7.10
CA LEU A 102 -0.26 -1.30 7.27
C LEU A 102 -1.00 -1.66 5.99
N LEU A 103 -0.58 -2.74 5.36
CA LEU A 103 -1.32 -3.35 4.25
C LEU A 103 -1.95 -4.64 4.75
N CYS A 104 -3.24 -4.81 4.54
CA CYS A 104 -3.94 -6.05 4.80
C CYS A 104 -4.28 -6.72 3.48
N HIS A 105 -3.84 -7.96 3.28
CA HIS A 105 -4.19 -8.78 2.13
C HIS A 105 -5.26 -9.77 2.52
N TRP A 106 -6.41 -9.67 1.85
CA TRP A 106 -7.60 -10.44 2.11
C TRP A 106 -7.66 -11.68 1.22
N PRO A 107 -8.02 -12.86 1.77
CA PRO A 107 -8.40 -14.01 0.98
C PRO A 107 -9.55 -13.70 0.05
N ALA A 108 -9.55 -14.29 -1.15
CA ALA A 108 -10.52 -13.96 -2.21
C ALA A 108 -11.98 -14.18 -1.77
N ASP A 109 -12.25 -15.22 -0.97
CA ASP A 109 -13.58 -15.50 -0.45
C ASP A 109 -14.04 -14.43 0.55
N LEU A 110 -13.17 -13.97 1.45
CA LEU A 110 -13.45 -12.88 2.37
C LEU A 110 -13.54 -11.53 1.65
N ALA A 111 -12.66 -11.27 0.69
CA ALA A 111 -12.69 -10.07 -0.15
C ALA A 111 -14.01 -9.95 -0.92
N SER A 112 -14.51 -11.07 -1.46
CA SER A 112 -15.80 -11.10 -2.16
C SER A 112 -16.99 -10.82 -1.23
N ARG A 113 -16.90 -11.21 0.04
CA ARG A 113 -17.95 -10.97 1.06
C ARG A 113 -17.91 -9.54 1.61
N ALA A 114 -16.74 -8.93 1.65
CA ALA A 114 -16.57 -7.50 1.96
C ALA A 114 -17.19 -6.60 0.86
N GLY A 115 -17.42 -7.13 -0.34
CA GLY A 115 -17.85 -6.39 -1.53
C GLY A 115 -19.37 -6.28 -1.73
N ARG A 116 -19.99 -5.22 -1.18
CA ARG A 116 -21.10 -4.49 -1.85
C ARG A 116 -20.87 -2.98 -1.93
N GLY A 117 -19.62 -2.53 -1.76
CA GLY A 117 -19.19 -1.17 -2.06
C GLY A 117 -17.86 -1.23 -2.81
N THR A 118 -17.82 -0.69 -4.03
CA THR A 118 -16.69 -0.73 -4.96
C THR A 118 -15.43 0.02 -4.51
N ASP A 119 -15.46 0.69 -3.34
CA ASP A 119 -14.39 1.58 -2.88
C ASP A 119 -13.55 1.02 -1.71
N MET A 120 -13.82 -0.20 -1.23
CA MET A 120 -13.14 -0.68 0.00
C MET A 120 -11.81 -1.41 -0.22
N LEU A 121 -11.60 -2.07 -1.37
CA LEU A 121 -10.42 -2.92 -1.58
C LEU A 121 -9.61 -2.47 -2.79
N ALA A 122 -8.42 -1.91 -2.54
CA ALA A 122 -7.43 -1.63 -3.57
C ALA A 122 -7.06 -2.94 -4.29
N ARG A 123 -7.05 -2.89 -5.63
CA ARG A 123 -6.79 -4.05 -6.50
C ARG A 123 -7.69 -5.27 -6.21
N GLY A 124 -8.85 -5.05 -5.58
CA GLY A 124 -9.81 -6.07 -5.19
C GLY A 124 -9.38 -7.01 -4.06
N ALA A 125 -8.22 -6.77 -3.43
CA ALA A 125 -7.65 -7.69 -2.45
C ALA A 125 -7.02 -7.03 -1.22
N TYR A 126 -6.80 -5.70 -1.24
CA TYR A 126 -6.04 -5.03 -0.20
C TYR A 126 -6.81 -3.89 0.48
N THR A 127 -6.69 -3.77 1.80
CA THR A 127 -6.90 -2.50 2.50
C THR A 127 -5.57 -1.91 2.91
N ILE A 128 -5.51 -0.58 2.96
CA ILE A 128 -4.28 0.15 3.28
C ILE A 128 -4.56 1.29 4.24
N GLU A 129 -3.72 1.42 5.26
CA GLU A 129 -3.81 2.48 6.25
C GLU A 129 -2.41 3.02 6.61
N ALA A 130 -2.32 4.31 6.92
CA ALA A 130 -1.08 4.95 7.33
C ALA A 130 -1.14 5.52 8.74
N PHE A 131 -0.02 5.47 9.44
CA PHE A 131 0.11 5.87 10.82
C PHE A 131 1.34 6.74 11.02
N ALA A 132 1.21 7.73 11.91
CA ALA A 132 2.34 8.60 12.28
C ALA A 132 3.42 7.86 13.08
N SER A 133 3.10 6.72 13.70
CA SER A 133 4.06 5.94 14.48
C SER A 133 3.74 4.45 14.44
N ARG A 134 4.78 3.62 14.62
CA ARG A 134 4.65 2.16 14.77
C ARG A 134 3.68 1.77 15.89
N ARG A 135 3.69 2.50 17.00
CA ARG A 135 2.80 2.24 18.14
C ARG A 135 1.32 2.35 17.77
N MET A 136 0.97 3.37 16.97
CA MET A 136 -0.41 3.54 16.49
C MET A 136 -0.80 2.42 15.52
N LEU A 137 0.11 2.04 14.62
CA LEU A 137 -0.10 0.91 13.71
C LEU A 137 -0.37 -0.38 14.49
N LEU A 138 0.46 -0.70 15.49
CA LEU A 138 0.29 -1.92 16.30
C LEU A 138 -1.01 -1.90 17.10
N ALA A 139 -1.38 -0.76 17.69
CA ALA A 139 -2.65 -0.63 18.40
C ALA A 139 -3.85 -0.90 17.47
N HIS A 140 -3.85 -0.28 16.29
CA HIS A 140 -4.89 -0.49 15.28
C HIS A 140 -4.95 -1.93 14.79
N MET A 141 -3.78 -2.54 14.52
CA MET A 141 -3.70 -3.94 14.11
C MET A 141 -4.28 -4.86 15.20
N MET A 142 -3.98 -4.61 16.48
CA MET A 142 -4.56 -5.40 17.58
C MET A 142 -6.08 -5.23 17.70
N GLU A 143 -6.60 -4.02 17.50
CA GLU A 143 -8.05 -3.79 17.44
C GLU A 143 -8.69 -4.54 16.27
N PHE A 144 -8.05 -4.50 15.10
CA PHE A 144 -8.50 -5.21 13.91
C PHE A 144 -8.54 -6.73 14.13
N ILE A 145 -7.50 -7.29 14.74
CA ILE A 145 -7.43 -8.72 15.09
C ILE A 145 -8.54 -9.10 16.07
N ALA A 146 -8.79 -8.25 17.08
CA ALA A 146 -9.86 -8.50 18.05
C ALA A 146 -11.26 -8.50 17.39
N ILE A 147 -11.48 -7.68 16.36
CA ILE A 147 -12.75 -7.62 15.61
C ILE A 147 -12.93 -8.85 14.73
N LEU A 148 -11.87 -9.32 14.05
CA LEU A 148 -11.95 -10.50 13.19
C LEU A 148 -12.18 -11.81 13.97
N GLY A 149 -11.83 -11.83 15.27
CA GLY A 149 -12.06 -12.96 16.15
C GLY A 149 -11.17 -14.16 15.85
N HIS A 150 -11.50 -15.32 16.45
CA HIS A 150 -10.74 -16.56 16.32
C HIS A 150 -11.02 -17.35 15.04
N ASP A 151 -12.01 -16.94 14.25
CA ASP A 151 -12.47 -17.66 13.05
C ASP A 151 -11.67 -17.32 11.79
N VAL A 152 -10.66 -16.46 11.93
CA VAL A 152 -9.81 -16.04 10.82
C VAL A 152 -8.35 -16.34 11.16
N ASP A 153 -7.72 -17.16 10.33
CA ASP A 153 -6.29 -17.35 10.41
C ASP A 153 -5.59 -16.02 10.06
N LEU A 154 -4.60 -15.67 10.88
CA LEU A 154 -3.91 -14.40 10.79
C LEU A 154 -2.41 -14.61 10.60
N ARG A 155 -1.83 -13.89 9.64
CA ARG A 155 -0.37 -13.80 9.50
C ARG A 155 0.09 -12.35 9.59
N ILE A 156 1.04 -12.08 10.48
CA ILE A 156 1.72 -10.78 10.57
C ILE A 156 3.13 -10.93 10.00
N VAL A 157 3.46 -10.11 9.02
CA VAL A 157 4.79 -10.05 8.42
C VAL A 157 5.47 -8.77 8.87
N ASN A 158 6.50 -8.95 9.70
CA ASN A 158 7.36 -7.86 10.14
C ASN A 158 8.59 -7.77 9.23
N PRO A 159 9.04 -6.56 8.87
CA PRO A 159 10.21 -6.35 8.02
C PRO A 159 11.54 -6.77 8.70
N ASN A 160 11.52 -7.16 9.98
CA ASN A 160 12.69 -7.62 10.75
C ASN A 160 12.89 -9.14 10.74
N THR A 161 12.15 -9.90 9.93
CA THR A 161 12.45 -11.34 9.75
C THR A 161 13.48 -11.48 8.63
N GLU A 162 14.73 -11.34 9.02
CA GLU A 162 15.99 -11.72 8.35
C GLU A 162 15.94 -12.01 6.85
N ILE A 163 16.71 -11.22 6.11
CA ILE A 163 17.41 -11.63 4.89
C ILE A 163 18.22 -12.89 5.23
N ALA A 164 17.68 -14.07 4.94
CA ALA A 164 18.44 -15.31 4.87
C ALA A 164 18.62 -15.70 3.40
N GLY A 165 19.85 -15.57 2.88
CA GLY A 165 20.23 -16.11 1.57
C GLY A 165 21.44 -15.45 0.89
N HIS A 166 22.63 -15.77 1.41
CA HIS A 166 23.98 -15.82 0.83
C HIS A 166 24.50 -14.75 -0.17
N ALA A 167 25.58 -14.08 0.24
CA ALA A 167 26.75 -13.87 -0.62
C ALA A 167 27.74 -15.03 -0.43
#